data_AF-A0A7X7P1N6-F1
#
_entry.id   AF-A0A7X7P1N6-F1
#
_cell.length_a   1.000
_cell.length_b   1.000
_cell.length_c   1.000
_cell.angle_alpha   90.00
_cell.angle_beta   90.00
_cell.angle_gamma   90.00
#
_symmetry.space_group_name_H-M   'P 1'
#
loop_
_entity.id
_entity.type
_entity.pdbx_description
1 polymer ?
#
loop_
_entity_poly.entity_id
_entity_poly.type
_entity_poly.pdbx_seq_one_letter_code
_entity_poly.pdbx_strand_id
1 'polypeptide(L)'
;MPPEPCAASWPQGLAGVLLASGLVWVLPAAHILLVRACKNREAGLGRLLAAAVVYLGTLLAGWAWIPAADFADGVAALSLAGFLFLVYAEAYSMLCRGFSLRLVVDVHARGNLTFEKLLRDYADGRGASWLMEKRLQGLERAGLVHLDAESISIRTAKGRWAGRLGAWMKRVLRMGEGG
;
A
#
# COMPACT_ATOMS: atom_id res chain seq x y z
N MET A 1 -50.00 -23.35 23.64
CA MET A 1 -49.04 -23.41 22.51
C MET A 1 -47.69 -22.98 23.05
N PRO A 2 -46.65 -23.82 23.00
CA PRO A 2 -45.30 -23.36 23.32
C PRO A 2 -44.86 -22.31 22.31
N PRO A 3 -44.13 -21.25 22.71
CA PRO A 3 -43.56 -20.30 21.77
C PRO A 3 -42.62 -21.04 20.83
N GLU A 4 -42.77 -20.82 19.52
CA GLU A 4 -41.78 -21.33 18.56
C GLU A 4 -40.41 -20.78 18.96
N PRO A 5 -39.36 -21.61 19.00
CA PRO A 5 -38.02 -21.13 19.29
C PRO A 5 -37.68 -20.09 18.24
N CYS A 6 -37.39 -18.88 18.72
CA CYS A 6 -36.90 -17.77 17.90
C CYS A 6 -35.59 -18.26 17.27
N ALA A 7 -35.66 -18.84 16.08
CA ALA A 7 -34.50 -19.30 15.34
C ALA A 7 -33.65 -18.04 15.14
N ALA A 8 -32.49 -18.01 15.78
CA ALA A 8 -31.55 -16.90 15.68
C ALA A 8 -31.09 -16.83 14.22
N SER A 9 -31.83 -16.08 13.40
CA SER A 9 -31.45 -15.75 12.04
C SER A 9 -30.21 -14.90 12.16
N TRP A 10 -29.08 -15.45 11.79
CA TRP A 10 -27.84 -14.70 11.71
C TRP A 10 -28.07 -13.42 10.88
N PRO A 11 -27.53 -12.27 11.29
CA PRO A 11 -27.61 -11.07 10.48
C PRO A 11 -26.98 -11.34 9.12
N GLN A 12 -27.70 -10.99 8.06
CA GLN A 12 -27.24 -11.12 6.67
C GLN A 12 -25.87 -10.46 6.52
N GLY A 13 -24.94 -11.12 5.84
CA GLY A 13 -23.58 -10.61 5.61
C GLY A 13 -22.55 -11.00 6.67
N LEU A 14 -22.94 -11.55 7.82
CA LEU A 14 -21.99 -11.87 8.89
C LEU A 14 -21.03 -12.99 8.50
N ALA A 15 -21.50 -14.01 7.78
CA ALA A 15 -20.63 -15.11 7.36
C ALA A 15 -19.53 -14.59 6.41
N GLY A 16 -19.88 -13.68 5.51
CA GLY A 16 -18.92 -13.01 4.64
C GLY A 16 -17.88 -12.19 5.40
N VAL A 17 -18.31 -11.41 6.41
CA VAL A 17 -17.42 -10.60 7.26
C VAL A 17 -16.47 -11.48 8.05
N LEU A 18 -16.97 -12.56 8.67
CA LEU A 18 -16.15 -13.49 9.45
C LEU A 18 -15.12 -14.19 8.57
N LEU A 19 -15.52 -14.61 7.36
CA LEU A 19 -14.61 -15.22 6.39
C LEU A 19 -13.49 -14.25 6.00
N ALA A 20 -13.83 -13.04 5.57
CA ALA A 20 -12.84 -12.03 5.19
C ALA A 20 -11.92 -11.65 6.36
N SER A 21 -12.45 -11.53 7.57
CA SER A 21 -11.66 -11.23 8.76
C SER A 21 -10.72 -12.38 9.14
N GLY A 22 -11.17 -13.63 9.05
CA GLY A 22 -10.34 -14.81 9.32
C GLY A 22 -9.20 -14.96 8.32
N LEU A 23 -9.43 -14.58 7.05
CA LEU A 23 -8.43 -14.65 5.99
C LEU A 23 -7.51 -13.42 5.90
N VAL A 24 -7.66 -12.41 6.76
CA VAL A 24 -6.88 -11.16 6.69
C VAL A 24 -5.36 -11.40 6.67
N TRP A 25 -4.89 -12.46 7.32
CA TRP A 25 -3.46 -12.79 7.42
C TRP A 25 -2.88 -13.41 6.15
N VAL A 26 -3.72 -13.89 5.23
CA VAL A 26 -3.26 -14.45 3.95
C VAL A 26 -2.56 -13.38 3.11
N LEU A 27 -3.10 -12.16 3.08
CA LEU A 27 -2.53 -11.05 2.31
C LEU A 27 -1.08 -10.72 2.72
N PRO A 28 -0.77 -10.38 4.00
CA PRO A 28 0.61 -10.09 4.40
C PRO A 28 1.51 -11.33 4.31
N ALA A 29 1.01 -12.53 4.61
CA ALA A 29 1.80 -13.76 4.49
C ALA A 29 2.22 -14.02 3.04
N ALA A 30 1.27 -13.97 2.09
CA ALA A 30 1.55 -14.11 0.67
C ALA A 30 2.52 -13.02 0.18
N HIS A 31 2.33 -11.78 0.59
CA HIS A 31 3.23 -10.68 0.22
C HIS A 31 4.65 -10.91 0.72
N ILE A 32 4.82 -11.31 1.99
CA ILE A 32 6.14 -11.60 2.57
C ILE A 32 6.81 -12.78 1.84
N LEU A 33 6.07 -13.84 1.55
CA LEU A 33 6.58 -15.00 0.82
C LEU A 33 7.04 -14.61 -0.59
N LEU A 34 6.24 -13.81 -1.32
CA LEU A 34 6.61 -13.30 -2.65
C LEU A 34 7.84 -12.39 -2.61
N VAL A 35 7.95 -11.54 -1.58
CA VAL A 35 9.13 -10.68 -1.38
C VAL A 35 10.38 -11.51 -1.09
N ARG A 36 10.26 -12.58 -0.31
CA ARG A 36 11.38 -13.48 0.01
C ARG A 36 11.79 -14.36 -1.17
N ALA A 37 10.83 -14.85 -1.95
CA ALA A 37 11.09 -15.70 -3.11
C ALA A 37 11.75 -14.93 -4.26
N CYS A 38 11.37 -13.66 -4.46
CA CYS A 38 11.87 -12.85 -5.56
C CYS A 38 13.07 -11.98 -5.12
N LYS A 39 14.27 -12.28 -5.64
CA LYS A 39 15.49 -11.47 -5.39
C LYS A 39 15.42 -10.03 -5.93
N ASN A 40 14.51 -9.74 -6.86
CA ASN A 40 14.43 -8.42 -7.48
C ASN A 40 13.77 -7.40 -6.54
N ARG A 41 14.55 -6.45 -6.01
CA ARG A 41 14.08 -5.44 -5.06
C ARG A 41 13.10 -4.44 -5.68
N GLU A 42 13.12 -4.23 -6.99
CA GLU A 42 12.38 -3.13 -7.65
C GLU A 42 10.89 -3.43 -7.89
N ALA A 43 10.46 -4.69 -7.83
CA ALA A 43 9.07 -5.11 -8.10
C ALA A 43 8.14 -5.04 -6.88
N GLY A 44 8.29 -4.05 -5.99
CA GLY A 44 7.52 -3.95 -4.74
C GLY A 44 5.99 -3.94 -4.96
N LEU A 45 5.49 -3.04 -5.81
CA LEU A 45 4.06 -2.92 -6.09
C LEU A 45 3.49 -4.15 -6.80
N GLY A 46 4.23 -4.71 -7.78
CA GLY A 46 3.78 -5.91 -8.49
C GLY A 46 3.58 -7.11 -7.57
N ARG A 47 4.45 -7.26 -6.55
CA ARG A 47 4.33 -8.31 -5.53
C ARG A 47 3.14 -8.10 -4.60
N LEU A 48 2.87 -6.86 -4.23
CA LEU A 48 1.67 -6.51 -3.45
C LEU A 48 0.39 -6.85 -4.22
N LEU A 49 0.33 -6.53 -5.51
CA LEU A 49 -0.81 -6.88 -6.37
C LEU A 49 -0.96 -8.40 -6.54
N ALA A 50 0.14 -9.12 -6.72
CA ALA A 50 0.12 -10.58 -6.78
C ALA A 50 -0.38 -11.20 -5.46
N ALA A 51 0.01 -10.65 -4.31
CA ALA A 51 -0.52 -11.07 -3.01
C ALA A 51 -2.02 -10.79 -2.87
N ALA A 52 -2.51 -9.68 -3.43
CA ALA A 52 -3.94 -9.36 -3.46
C ALA A 52 -4.73 -10.38 -4.30
N VAL A 53 -4.17 -10.83 -5.43
CA VAL A 53 -4.78 -11.89 -6.25
C VAL A 53 -4.85 -13.21 -5.47
N VAL A 54 -3.79 -13.59 -4.76
CA VAL A 54 -3.80 -14.79 -3.90
C VAL A 54 -4.86 -14.66 -2.81
N TYR A 55 -4.94 -13.51 -2.13
CA TYR A 55 -5.94 -13.25 -1.11
C TYR A 55 -7.37 -13.34 -1.66
N LEU A 56 -7.65 -12.71 -2.80
CA LEU A 56 -8.95 -12.78 -3.45
C LEU A 56 -9.30 -14.21 -3.88
N GLY A 57 -8.33 -14.97 -4.41
CA GLY A 57 -8.51 -16.38 -4.75
C GLY A 57 -8.87 -17.23 -3.52
N THR A 58 -8.18 -17.03 -2.40
CA THR A 58 -8.51 -17.72 -1.13
C THR A 58 -9.87 -17.32 -0.57
N LEU A 59 -10.27 -16.05 -0.73
CA LEU A 59 -11.58 -15.57 -0.31
C LEU A 59 -12.69 -16.23 -1.12
N LEU A 60 -12.55 -16.27 -2.45
CA LEU A 60 -13.52 -16.92 -3.34
C LEU A 60 -13.60 -18.43 -3.09
N ALA A 61 -12.46 -19.09 -2.85
CA ALA A 61 -12.43 -20.50 -2.47
C ALA A 61 -13.13 -20.75 -1.14
N GLY A 62 -12.86 -19.91 -0.12
CA GLY A 62 -13.54 -20.00 1.18
C GLY A 62 -15.04 -19.75 1.08
N TRP A 63 -15.46 -18.79 0.25
CA TRP A 63 -16.87 -18.49 0.03
C TRP A 63 -17.62 -19.66 -0.62
N ALA A 64 -17.00 -20.33 -1.60
CA ALA A 64 -17.57 -21.52 -2.25
C ALA A 64 -17.76 -22.71 -1.28
N TRP A 65 -17.10 -22.71 -0.12
CA TRP A 65 -17.17 -23.76 0.89
C TRP A 65 -18.21 -23.49 1.99
N ILE A 66 -18.88 -22.33 1.98
CA ILE A 66 -19.92 -22.01 2.97
C ILE A 66 -21.28 -22.43 2.38
N PRO A 67 -21.84 -23.59 2.79
CA PRO A 67 -23.19 -23.96 2.39
C PRO A 67 -24.16 -22.93 2.99
N ALA A 68 -24.96 -22.28 2.14
CA ALA A 68 -25.88 -21.19 2.47
C ALA A 68 -25.31 -19.76 2.57
N ALA A 69 -24.11 -19.48 2.04
CA ALA A 69 -23.70 -18.10 1.81
C ALA A 69 -24.60 -17.43 0.76
N ASP A 70 -25.17 -16.29 1.10
CA ASP A 70 -26.01 -15.52 0.19
C ASP A 70 -25.21 -14.48 -0.61
N PHE A 71 -25.89 -13.74 -1.49
CA PHE A 71 -25.26 -12.67 -2.25
C PHE A 71 -24.77 -11.52 -1.35
N ALA A 72 -25.48 -11.25 -0.24
CA ALA A 72 -25.12 -10.19 0.70
C ALA A 72 -23.80 -10.54 1.43
N ASP A 73 -23.59 -11.80 1.80
CA ASP A 73 -22.32 -12.32 2.32
C ASP A 73 -21.18 -12.12 1.33
N GLY A 74 -21.41 -12.39 0.04
CA GLY A 74 -20.42 -12.16 -1.00
C GLY A 74 -20.01 -10.69 -1.10
N VAL A 75 -20.99 -9.78 -1.12
CA VAL A 75 -20.74 -8.33 -1.18
C VAL A 75 -20.03 -7.83 0.09
N ALA A 76 -20.45 -8.31 1.26
CA ALA A 76 -19.83 -7.94 2.54
C ALA A 76 -18.37 -8.43 2.62
N ALA A 77 -18.12 -9.68 2.24
CA ALA A 77 -16.77 -10.26 2.19
C ALA A 77 -15.86 -9.47 1.25
N LEU A 78 -16.33 -9.18 0.03
CA LEU A 78 -15.55 -8.45 -0.97
C LEU A 78 -15.27 -7.00 -0.53
N SER A 79 -16.26 -6.33 0.06
CA SER A 79 -16.12 -4.95 0.55
C SER A 79 -15.09 -4.86 1.68
N LEU A 80 -15.17 -5.76 2.66
CA LEU A 80 -14.20 -5.83 3.75
C LEU A 80 -12.81 -6.20 3.25
N ALA A 81 -12.71 -7.18 2.35
CA ALA A 81 -11.45 -7.57 1.75
C ALA A 81 -10.78 -6.42 0.99
N GLY A 82 -11.56 -5.65 0.21
CA GLY A 82 -11.09 -4.45 -0.48
C GLY A 82 -10.60 -3.37 0.50
N PHE A 83 -11.36 -3.11 1.57
CA PHE A 83 -10.95 -2.15 2.61
C PHE A 83 -9.65 -2.57 3.30
N LEU A 84 -9.55 -3.84 3.74
CA LEU A 84 -8.35 -4.38 4.38
C LEU A 84 -7.13 -4.34 3.45
N PHE A 85 -7.32 -4.64 2.17
CA PHE A 85 -6.27 -4.50 1.17
C PHE A 85 -5.78 -3.05 1.06
N LEU A 86 -6.68 -2.07 1.00
CA LEU A 86 -6.33 -0.66 0.93
C LEU A 86 -5.58 -0.20 2.20
N VAL A 87 -6.04 -0.59 3.39
CA VAL A 87 -5.35 -0.31 4.65
C VAL A 87 -3.93 -0.89 4.64
N TYR A 88 -3.79 -2.14 4.20
CA TYR A 88 -2.48 -2.79 4.12
C TYR A 88 -1.57 -2.13 3.07
N ALA A 89 -2.11 -1.81 1.89
CA ALA A 89 -1.37 -1.15 0.82
C ALA A 89 -0.89 0.25 1.23
N GLU A 90 -1.72 1.00 1.95
CA GLU A 90 -1.37 2.31 2.49
C GLU A 90 -0.30 2.20 3.56
N ALA A 91 -0.44 1.28 4.53
CA ALA A 91 0.58 1.01 5.54
C ALA A 91 1.93 0.61 4.88
N TYR A 92 1.88 -0.25 3.86
CA TYR A 92 3.07 -0.61 3.08
C TYR A 92 3.67 0.57 2.31
N SER A 93 2.83 1.43 1.73
CA SER A 93 3.24 2.66 1.04
C SER A 93 3.96 3.61 2.00
N MET A 94 3.40 3.83 3.19
CA MET A 94 4.03 4.63 4.25
C MET A 94 5.39 4.06 4.67
N LEU A 95 5.49 2.73 4.84
CA LEU A 95 6.77 2.05 5.16
C LEU A 95 7.80 2.19 4.04
N CYS A 96 7.38 2.16 2.77
CA CYS A 96 8.28 2.23 1.63
C CYS A 96 8.72 3.66 1.27
N ARG A 97 7.83 4.64 1.43
CA ARG A 97 8.01 6.04 0.98
C ARG A 97 8.29 7.02 2.11
N GLY A 98 7.84 6.73 3.33
CA GLY A 98 7.96 7.61 4.49
C GLY A 98 9.41 7.71 4.97
N PHE A 99 10.03 8.87 4.73
CA PHE A 99 11.38 9.19 5.22
C PHE A 99 11.46 9.01 6.73
N SER A 100 10.52 9.61 7.46
CA SER A 100 10.51 9.63 8.92
C SER A 100 10.29 8.24 9.53
N LEU A 101 9.38 7.44 8.98
CA LEU A 101 9.10 6.11 9.52
C LEU A 101 10.27 5.15 9.26
N ARG A 102 10.90 5.21 8.08
CA ARG A 102 12.13 4.45 7.80
C ARG A 102 13.25 4.86 8.76
N LEU A 103 13.40 6.16 9.02
CA LEU A 103 14.38 6.67 9.98
C LEU A 103 14.18 6.07 11.38
N VAL A 104 12.93 6.07 11.86
CA VAL A 104 12.58 5.52 13.18
C VAL A 104 12.86 4.02 13.23
N VAL A 105 12.50 3.26 12.19
CA VAL A 105 12.79 1.82 12.11
C VAL A 105 14.30 1.55 12.08
N ASP A 106 15.07 2.33 11.32
CA ASP A 106 16.52 2.17 11.22
C ASP A 106 17.22 2.50 12.55
N VAL A 107 16.81 3.57 13.24
CA VAL A 107 17.30 3.92 14.59
C VAL A 107 16.91 2.84 15.60
N HIS A 108 15.68 2.34 15.56
CA HIS A 108 15.24 1.28 16.45
C HIS A 108 16.03 -0.03 16.23
N ALA A 109 16.25 -0.42 14.97
CA ALA A 109 16.94 -1.67 14.63
C ALA A 109 18.45 -1.64 14.89
N ARG A 110 19.10 -0.47 14.80
CA ARG A 110 20.56 -0.32 14.91
C ARG A 110 21.03 0.36 16.20
N GLY A 111 20.10 0.84 17.03
CA GLY A 111 20.38 1.58 18.25
C GLY A 111 20.76 3.04 18.02
N ASN A 112 21.44 3.66 18.98
CA ASN A 112 21.81 5.08 18.93
C ASN A 112 22.72 5.39 17.72
N LEU A 113 22.16 6.00 16.69
CA LEU A 113 22.88 6.50 15.53
C LEU A 113 23.13 8.00 15.69
N THR A 114 24.38 8.41 15.59
CA THR A 114 24.75 9.82 15.42
C THR A 114 24.20 10.35 14.09
N PHE A 115 23.86 11.64 14.03
CA PHE A 115 23.29 12.28 12.83
C PHE A 115 24.15 12.07 11.57
N GLU A 116 25.47 12.16 11.66
CA GLU A 116 26.38 11.94 10.51
C GLU A 116 26.35 10.49 10.00
N LYS A 117 26.34 9.53 10.93
CA LYS A 117 26.22 8.09 10.60
C LYS A 117 24.86 7.78 9.98
N LEU A 118 23.80 8.42 10.48
CA LEU A 118 22.46 8.33 9.91
C LEU A 118 22.45 8.85 8.46
N LEU A 119 22.99 10.04 8.20
CA LEU A 119 23.09 10.65 6.87
C LEU A 119 23.94 9.83 5.90
N ARG A 120 25.05 9.27 6.38
CA ARG A 120 25.94 8.42 5.60
C ARG A 120 25.28 7.10 5.26
N ASP A 121 24.74 6.40 6.25
CA ASP A 121 24.17 5.06 6.07
C ASP A 121 22.79 5.12 5.40
N TYR A 122 22.14 6.30 5.37
CA TYR A 122 20.89 6.54 4.66
C TYR A 122 21.05 6.27 3.15
N ALA A 123 20.06 5.59 2.59
CA ALA A 123 20.04 5.12 1.20
C ALA A 123 21.19 4.16 0.82
N ASP A 124 21.55 3.26 1.75
CA ASP A 124 22.62 2.26 1.61
C ASP A 124 24.01 2.90 1.36
N GLY A 125 24.38 3.93 2.13
CA GLY A 125 25.71 4.55 2.00
C GLY A 125 25.80 5.71 1.01
N ARG A 126 24.70 6.02 0.28
CA ARG A 126 24.71 6.97 -0.85
C ARG A 126 24.23 8.38 -0.49
N GLY A 127 23.65 8.56 0.69
CA GLY A 127 23.23 9.85 1.20
C GLY A 127 21.92 10.38 0.60
N ALA A 128 21.47 11.54 1.12
CA ALA A 128 20.21 12.17 0.74
C ALA A 128 20.20 12.74 -0.69
N SER A 129 21.35 13.20 -1.19
CA SER A 129 21.53 13.69 -2.56
C SER A 129 21.20 12.61 -3.59
N TRP A 130 21.73 11.40 -3.39
CA TRP A 130 21.45 10.26 -4.25
C TRP A 130 19.96 9.88 -4.26
N LEU A 131 19.27 9.97 -3.12
CA LEU A 131 17.83 9.70 -3.05
C LEU A 131 17.03 10.72 -3.87
N MET A 132 17.40 12.00 -3.78
CA MET A 132 16.76 13.06 -4.57
C MET A 132 17.00 12.84 -6.06
N GLU A 133 18.24 12.54 -6.44
CA GLU A 133 18.61 12.22 -7.81
C GLU A 133 17.82 11.03 -8.36
N LYS A 134 17.72 9.93 -7.61
CA LYS A 134 16.94 8.76 -8.03
C LYS A 134 15.45 9.09 -8.20
N ARG A 135 14.90 9.94 -7.34
CA ARG A 135 13.49 10.40 -7.46
C ARG A 135 13.31 11.23 -8.73
N LEU A 136 14.22 12.16 -9.01
CA LEU A 136 14.19 12.98 -10.22
C LEU A 136 14.32 12.12 -11.49
N GLN A 137 15.27 11.19 -11.53
CA GLN A 137 15.41 10.23 -12.63
C GLN A 137 14.16 9.37 -12.81
N GLY A 138 13.51 8.99 -11.70
CA GLY A 138 12.22 8.28 -11.74
C GLY A 138 11.10 9.11 -12.37
N LEU A 139 11.00 10.39 -12.02
CA LEU A 139 10.03 11.33 -12.60
C LEU A 139 10.31 11.59 -14.08
N GLU A 140 11.58 11.67 -14.48
CA GLU A 140 11.98 11.81 -15.87
C GLU A 140 11.61 10.56 -16.69
N ARG A 141 11.95 9.36 -16.21
CA ARG A 141 11.54 8.10 -16.85
C ARG A 141 10.03 7.93 -16.95
N ALA A 142 9.28 8.45 -15.98
CA ALA A 142 7.82 8.46 -16.02
C ALA A 142 7.23 9.49 -17.01
N GLY A 143 8.09 10.31 -17.63
CA GLY A 143 7.74 11.39 -18.55
C GLY A 143 7.02 12.53 -17.84
N LEU A 144 7.34 12.82 -16.58
CA LEU A 144 6.69 13.88 -15.79
C LEU A 144 7.54 15.16 -15.74
N VAL A 145 8.86 15.01 -15.69
CA VAL A 145 9.82 16.13 -15.72
C VAL A 145 10.88 15.85 -16.77
N HIS A 146 11.63 16.89 -17.13
CA HIS A 146 12.82 16.79 -17.96
C HIS A 146 13.98 17.38 -17.16
N LEU A 147 15.06 16.62 -17.06
CA LEU A 147 16.27 17.03 -16.36
C LEU A 147 17.26 17.55 -17.40
N ASP A 148 17.71 18.78 -17.20
CA ASP A 148 18.84 19.37 -17.91
C ASP A 148 20.01 19.53 -16.93
N ALA A 149 21.21 19.83 -17.42
CA ALA A 149 22.43 19.89 -16.61
C ALA A 149 22.31 20.85 -15.40
N GLU A 150 21.51 21.92 -15.53
CA GLU A 150 21.35 22.95 -14.50
C GLU A 150 19.89 23.20 -14.08
N SER A 151 18.90 22.54 -14.72
CA SER A 151 17.49 22.86 -14.47
C SER A 151 16.55 21.67 -14.55
N ILE A 152 15.45 21.76 -13.78
CA ILE A 152 14.36 20.78 -13.79
C ILE A 152 13.13 21.48 -14.38
N SER A 153 12.58 20.96 -15.48
CA SER A 153 11.45 21.59 -16.17
C SER A 153 10.33 20.60 -16.52
N ILE A 154 9.08 21.07 -16.53
CA ILE A 154 7.92 20.25 -16.91
C ILE A 154 7.60 20.48 -18.38
N ARG A 155 8.24 19.73 -19.29
CA ARG A 155 8.04 19.88 -20.75
C ARG A 155 6.94 18.99 -21.32
N THR A 156 6.58 17.91 -20.62
CA THR A 156 5.61 16.93 -21.12
C THR A 156 4.17 17.31 -20.80
N ALA A 157 3.22 16.91 -21.64
CA ALA A 157 1.79 17.13 -21.39
C ALA A 157 1.31 16.40 -20.12
N LYS A 158 1.83 15.19 -19.88
CA LYS A 158 1.57 14.38 -18.69
C LYS A 158 2.05 15.09 -17.41
N GLY A 159 3.26 15.64 -17.44
CA GLY A 159 3.81 16.42 -16.34
C GLY A 159 3.00 17.69 -16.06
N ARG A 160 2.59 18.42 -17.09
CA ARG A 160 1.76 19.63 -16.92
C ARG A 160 0.39 19.32 -16.32
N TRP A 161 -0.20 18.18 -16.67
CA TRP A 161 -1.48 17.77 -16.10
C TRP A 161 -1.31 17.34 -14.64
N ALA A 162 -0.31 16.51 -14.34
CA ALA A 162 0.01 16.09 -12.97
C ALA A 162 0.32 17.29 -12.07
N GLY A 163 1.11 18.26 -12.55
CA GLY A 163 1.42 19.49 -11.80
C GLY A 163 0.18 20.36 -11.53
N ARG A 164 -0.73 20.49 -12.51
CA ARG A 164 -1.99 21.23 -12.34
C ARG A 164 -2.92 20.54 -11.32
N LEU A 165 -3.06 19.22 -11.42
CA LEU A 165 -3.85 18.45 -10.45
C LEU A 165 -3.28 18.59 -9.04
N GLY A 166 -1.96 18.46 -8.89
CA GLY A 166 -1.27 18.65 -7.61
C GLY A 166 -1.48 20.05 -7.03
N ALA A 167 -1.32 21.11 -7.84
CA ALA A 167 -1.55 22.48 -7.41
C ALA A 167 -3.01 22.73 -6.99
N TRP A 168 -3.97 22.14 -7.71
CA TRP A 168 -5.37 22.19 -7.33
C TRP A 168 -5.63 21.48 -5.99
N MET A 169 -5.10 20.27 -5.80
CA MET A 169 -5.23 19.53 -4.53
C MET A 169 -4.61 20.29 -3.36
N LYS A 170 -3.41 20.87 -3.52
CA LYS A 170 -2.77 21.70 -2.48
C LYS A 170 -3.65 22.89 -2.09
N ARG A 171 -4.32 23.50 -3.06
CA ARG A 171 -5.26 24.61 -2.81
C ARG A 171 -6.50 24.15 -2.04
N VAL A 172 -7.09 23.01 -2.42
CA VAL A 172 -8.25 22.43 -1.73
C VAL A 172 -7.90 22.05 -0.29
N LEU A 173 -6.72 21.48 -0.07
CA LEU A 173 -6.26 20.96 1.22
C LEU A 173 -5.51 22.00 2.07
N ARG A 174 -5.34 23.24 1.58
CA ARG A 174 -4.60 24.34 2.24
C ARG A 174 -3.20 23.94 2.72
N MET A 175 -2.48 23.19 1.89
CA MET A 175 -1.10 22.79 2.19
C MET A 175 -0.11 23.91 1.87
N GLY A 176 0.89 24.12 2.73
CA GLY A 176 1.96 25.09 2.52
C GLY A 176 2.91 24.76 1.36
N GLU A 177 3.89 25.61 1.12
CA GLU A 177 4.78 25.53 -0.05
C GLU A 177 5.55 24.20 -0.15
N GLY A 178 5.85 23.54 0.97
CA GLY A 178 6.60 22.28 1.03
C GLY A 178 5.80 20.97 0.96
N GLY A 179 4.47 21.02 0.80
CA GLY A 179 3.58 19.83 0.75
C GLY A 179 3.52 19.10 -0.58
#